data_AF-A0A9E1BIA3-F1
#
_entry.id   AF-A0A9E1BIA3-F1
#
_cell.length_a   1.000
_cell.length_b   1.000
_cell.length_c   1.000
_cell.angle_alpha   90.00
_cell.angle_beta   90.00
_cell.angle_gamma   90.00
#
_symmetry.space_group_name_H-M   'P 1'
#
loop_
_entity.id
_entity.type
_entity.pdbx_description
1 polymer ?
#
loop_
_entity_poly.entity_id
_entity_poly.type
_entity_poly.pdbx_seq_one_letter_code
_entity_poly.pdbx_strand_id
1 'polypeptide(L)'
;MTNTNFVSNSLKEKGLYPKSENKQFGLNISLTSNKELIINGTSEDFIELSDLLVSLAMSKTNDHHHIDELTLINDNSSIKEIIIEKK
;
A
#
# COMPACT_ATOMS: atom_id res chain seq x y z
N MET A 1 -20.62 -12.76 4.70
CA MET A 1 -20.40 -11.42 4.12
C MET A 1 -19.21 -10.82 4.86
N THR A 2 -18.04 -10.81 4.25
CA THR A 2 -16.87 -10.10 4.80
C THR A 2 -17.10 -8.61 4.54
N ASN A 3 -17.68 -7.94 5.53
CA ASN A 3 -17.76 -6.49 5.54
C ASN A 3 -16.36 -5.95 5.87
N THR A 4 -15.40 -6.09 4.94
CA THR A 4 -14.09 -5.45 5.04
C THR A 4 -14.31 -4.01 4.69
N ASN A 5 -14.74 -3.22 5.67
CA ASN A 5 -14.76 -1.78 5.52
C ASN A 5 -13.30 -1.32 5.51
N PHE A 6 -12.73 -1.31 4.30
CA PHE A 6 -11.36 -0.88 4.03
C PHE A 6 -11.11 0.50 4.65
N VAL A 7 -9.87 0.76 5.04
CA VAL A 7 -9.44 2.03 5.63
C VAL A 7 -9.83 3.19 4.72
N SER A 8 -9.66 3.02 3.40
CA SER A 8 -10.10 4.02 2.42
C SER A 8 -11.60 4.34 2.50
N ASN A 9 -12.46 3.31 2.56
CA ASN A 9 -13.91 3.48 2.66
C ASN A 9 -14.31 4.16 3.97
N SER A 10 -13.73 3.71 5.10
CA SER A 10 -14.02 4.32 6.40
C SER A 10 -13.61 5.80 6.45
N LEU A 11 -12.48 6.16 5.86
CA LEU A 11 -12.01 7.54 5.78
C LEU A 11 -12.91 8.39 4.87
N LYS A 12 -13.38 7.84 3.74
CA LYS A 12 -14.32 8.53 2.83
C LYS A 12 -15.66 8.80 3.50
N GLU A 13 -16.24 7.80 4.17
CA GLU A 13 -17.50 7.94 4.92
C GLU A 13 -17.44 9.03 5.99
N LYS A 14 -16.27 9.20 6.62
CA LYS A 14 -16.03 10.23 7.65
C LYS A 14 -15.62 11.60 7.08
N GLY A 15 -15.45 11.73 5.77
CA GLY A 15 -14.94 12.95 5.14
C GLY A 15 -13.48 13.28 5.52
N LEU A 16 -12.71 12.27 5.95
CA LEU A 16 -11.31 12.39 6.36
C LEU A 16 -10.33 11.90 5.29
N TYR A 17 -10.84 11.33 4.20
CA TYR A 17 -9.98 10.92 3.09
C TYR A 17 -9.28 12.15 2.49
N PRO A 18 -7.95 12.12 2.32
CA PRO A 18 -7.18 13.26 1.82
C PRO A 18 -7.70 13.69 0.44
N LYS A 19 -7.70 14.99 0.19
CA LYS A 19 -8.00 15.52 -1.14
C LYS A 19 -6.73 15.39 -1.97
N SER A 20 -6.79 14.75 -3.14
CA SER A 20 -5.60 14.58 -3.96
C SER A 20 -4.95 15.90 -4.35
N GLU A 21 -3.75 16.10 -3.83
CA GLU A 21 -2.91 17.28 -4.11
C GLU A 21 -1.95 17.03 -5.28
N ASN A 22 -1.74 15.77 -5.68
CA ASN A 22 -0.85 15.39 -6.80
C ASN A 22 -1.37 14.19 -7.59
N LYS A 23 -0.95 14.11 -8.87
CA LYS A 23 -1.35 13.04 -9.81
C LYS A 23 -0.38 11.86 -9.88
N GLN A 24 0.76 11.93 -9.21
CA GLN A 24 1.75 10.87 -9.26
C GLN A 24 1.42 9.84 -8.19
N PHE A 25 0.83 8.74 -8.62
CA PHE A 25 0.44 7.62 -7.77
C PHE A 25 1.60 6.62 -7.63
N GLY A 26 1.60 5.89 -6.51
CA GLY A 26 2.49 4.77 -6.24
C GLY A 26 3.64 5.08 -5.29
N LEU A 27 4.03 4.06 -4.53
CA LEU A 27 5.12 4.05 -3.57
C LEU A 27 6.47 4.03 -4.27
N ASN A 28 7.34 4.97 -3.90
CA ASN A 28 8.76 4.91 -4.21
C ASN A 28 9.49 4.18 -3.08
N ILE A 29 10.13 3.08 -3.42
CA ILE A 29 10.84 2.22 -2.48
C ILE A 29 12.32 2.27 -2.79
N SER A 30 13.13 2.47 -1.76
CA SER A 30 14.58 2.46 -1.85
C SER A 30 15.25 1.83 -0.64
N LEU A 31 16.46 1.32 -0.83
CA LEU A 31 17.28 0.75 0.23
C LEU A 31 18.49 1.66 0.46
N THR A 32 18.69 2.11 1.69
CA THR A 32 19.86 2.91 2.05
C THR A 32 21.11 2.04 2.17
N SER A 33 22.30 2.66 2.14
CA SER A 33 23.56 1.98 2.46
C SER A 33 23.58 1.36 3.86
N ASN A 34 22.74 1.86 4.76
CA ASN A 34 22.59 1.35 6.13
C ASN A 34 21.60 0.18 6.24
N LYS A 35 21.12 -0.35 5.10
CA LYS A 35 20.11 -1.43 5.02
C LYS A 35 18.74 -1.02 5.55
N GLU A 36 18.39 0.27 5.48
CA GLU A 36 17.06 0.75 5.83
C GLU A 36 16.19 0.77 4.57
N LEU A 37 14.99 0.21 4.66
CA LEU A 37 14.00 0.31 3.59
C LEU A 37 13.22 1.63 3.77
N ILE A 38 13.34 2.53 2.81
CA ILE A 38 12.58 3.76 2.75
C ILE A 38 11.39 3.54 1.82
N ILE A 39 10.20 3.83 2.30
CA ILE A 39 8.95 3.81 1.53
C ILE A 39 8.39 5.23 1.55
N ASN A 40 8.36 5.87 0.37
CA ASN A 40 7.86 7.23 0.18
C ASN A 40 6.62 7.20 -0.71
N GLY A 41 5.60 7.97 -0.37
CA GLY A 41 4.36 8.06 -1.14
C GLY A 41 3.50 9.24 -0.68
N THR A 42 2.37 9.44 -1.35
CA THR A 42 1.31 10.36 -0.93
C THR A 42 0.50 9.79 0.23
N SER A 43 -0.38 10.60 0.81
CA SER A 43 -1.29 10.11 1.86
C SER A 43 -2.21 9.00 1.34
N GLU A 44 -2.67 9.12 0.09
CA GLU A 44 -3.47 8.12 -0.60
C GLU A 44 -2.72 6.80 -0.77
N ASP A 45 -1.46 6.84 -1.21
CA ASP A 45 -0.66 5.62 -1.41
C ASP A 45 -0.50 4.84 -0.09
N PHE A 46 -0.33 5.54 1.04
CA PHE A 46 -0.25 4.89 2.36
C PHE A 46 -1.60 4.33 2.83
N ILE A 47 -2.72 4.96 2.46
CA ILE A 47 -4.05 4.43 2.73
C ILE A 47 -4.31 3.18 1.89
N GLU A 48 -3.94 3.18 0.62
CA GLU A 48 -4.05 2.01 -0.26
C GLU A 48 -3.14 0.87 0.20
N LEU A 49 -1.91 1.16 0.63
CA LEU A 49 -1.03 0.18 1.26
C LEU A 49 -1.69 -0.43 2.49
N SER A 50 -2.34 0.39 3.32
CA SER A 50 -3.07 -0.09 4.50
C SER A 50 -4.20 -1.04 4.13
N ASP A 51 -4.93 -0.76 3.05
CA ASP A 51 -5.99 -1.65 2.56
C ASP A 51 -5.44 -2.98 2.05
N LEU A 52 -4.32 -2.97 1.32
CA LEU A 52 -3.63 -4.20 0.89
C LEU A 52 -3.17 -5.05 2.08
N LEU A 53 -2.60 -4.41 3.12
CA LEU A 53 -2.17 -5.08 4.33
C LEU A 53 -3.34 -5.65 5.14
N VAL A 54 -4.44 -4.89 5.27
CA VAL A 54 -5.67 -5.37 5.91
C VAL A 54 -6.26 -6.53 5.13
N SER A 55 -6.27 -6.47 3.79
CA SER A 55 -6.72 -7.57 2.93
C SER A 55 -5.93 -8.85 3.20
N LEU A 56 -4.60 -8.75 3.22
CA LEU A 56 -3.72 -9.87 3.54
C LEU A 56 -3.98 -10.40 4.96
N ALA A 57 -4.08 -9.51 5.94
CA ALA A 57 -4.35 -9.87 7.33
C ALA A 57 -5.68 -10.62 7.48
N MET A 58 -6.70 -10.26 6.69
CA MET A 58 -8.02 -10.89 6.70
C MET A 58 -8.11 -12.15 5.83
N SER A 59 -7.13 -12.41 4.95
CA SER A 59 -7.12 -13.63 4.15
C SER A 59 -7.13 -14.88 5.03
N LYS A 60 -7.88 -15.90 4.62
CA LYS A 60 -8.01 -17.17 5.35
C LYS A 60 -6.92 -18.18 5.00
N THR A 61 -6.10 -17.88 4.00
CA THR A 61 -5.01 -18.72 3.50
C THR A 61 -3.66 -18.10 3.85
N ASN A 62 -2.62 -18.93 3.90
CA ASN A 62 -1.23 -18.46 3.99
C ASN A 62 -0.84 -17.89 2.64
N ASP A 63 -1.22 -16.65 2.41
CA ASP A 63 -1.00 -15.96 1.16
C ASP A 63 0.28 -15.11 1.24
N HIS A 64 0.89 -14.92 0.07
CA HIS A 64 1.85 -13.87 -0.17
C HIS A 64 1.22 -12.85 -1.13
N HIS A 65 1.38 -11.57 -0.84
CA HIS A 65 0.99 -10.49 -1.73
C HIS A 65 2.23 -9.91 -2.39
N HIS A 66 2.15 -9.79 -3.72
CA HIS A 66 3.10 -9.06 -4.53
C HIS A 66 2.58 -7.63 -4.63
N ILE A 67 3.42 -6.66 -4.26
CA ILE A 67 3.19 -5.24 -4.46
C ILE A 67 4.24 -4.77 -5.46
N ASP A 68 3.79 -4.36 -6.64
CA ASP A 68 4.55 -4.07 -7.85
C ASP A 68 4.00 -2.84 -8.58
N GLU A 69 4.53 -2.52 -9.76
CA GLU A 69 4.11 -1.36 -10.57
C GLU A 69 2.65 -1.43 -11.05
N LEU A 70 2.08 -2.63 -11.16
CA LEU A 70 0.69 -2.81 -11.57
C LEU A 70 -0.30 -2.61 -10.41
N THR A 71 0.20 -2.57 -9.18
CA THR A 71 -0.60 -2.50 -7.97
C THR A 71 -0.39 -1.19 -7.22
N LEU A 72 0.82 -0.92 -6.72
CA LEU A 72 1.05 0.24 -5.84
C LEU A 72 2.50 0.77 -5.86
N ILE A 73 3.43 0.18 -6.60
CA ILE A 73 4.80 0.73 -6.71
C ILE A 73 4.85 1.75 -7.85
N ASN A 74 5.56 2.86 -7.64
CA ASN A 74 5.81 3.82 -8.71
C ASN A 74 6.78 3.22 -9.74
N ASP A 75 6.52 3.40 -11.04
CA ASP A 75 7.40 2.94 -12.12
C ASP A 75 8.85 3.43 -11.99
N ASN A 76 9.09 4.56 -11.33
CA ASN A 76 10.43 5.12 -11.11
C ASN A 76 11.10 4.65 -9.81
N SER A 77 10.44 3.79 -9.04
CA SER A 77 10.99 3.21 -7.81
C SER A 77 12.26 2.42 -8.09
N SER A 78 13.22 2.51 -7.17
CA SER A 78 14.49 1.77 -7.26
C SER A 78 14.33 0.28 -6.95
N ILE A 79 13.29 -0.08 -6.18
CA ILE A 79 12.84 -1.45 -5.95
C ILE A 79 11.51 -1.63 -6.68
N LYS A 80 11.43 -2.66 -7.54
CA LYS A 80 10.26 -2.91 -8.41
C LYS A 80 9.17 -3.77 -7.79
N GLU A 81 9.48 -4.47 -6.71
CA GLU A 81 8.56 -5.40 -6.07
C GLU A 81 8.84 -5.53 -4.58
N ILE A 82 7.78 -5.60 -3.78
CA ILE A 82 7.80 -6.06 -2.39
C ILE A 82 6.90 -7.29 -2.30
N ILE A 83 7.42 -8.36 -1.71
CA ILE A 83 6.66 -9.56 -1.40
C ILE A 83 6.39 -9.58 0.11
N ILE A 84 5.12 -9.64 0.49
CA ILE A 84 4.69 -9.71 1.89
C ILE A 84 4.03 -11.06 2.13
N GLU A 85 4.60 -11.84 3.06
CA GLU A 85 4.11 -13.18 3.40
C GLU A 85 3.36 -13.16 4.73
N LYS A 86 2.17 -13.78 4.76
CA LYS A 86 1.45 -14.09 6.00
C LYS A 86 1.75 -15.53 6.44
N LYS A 87 2.16 -15.69 7.70
CA LYS A 87 2.49 -16.98 8.33
C LYS A 87 1.50 -17.35 9.42
#